data_AF-A0AAC9EXA6-F1
#
_entry.id   AF-A0AAC9EXA6-F1
#
_cell.length_a   1.000
_cell.length_b   1.000
_cell.length_c   1.000
_cell.angle_alpha   90.00
_cell.angle_beta   90.00
_cell.angle_gamma   90.00
#
_symmetry.space_group_name_H-M   'P 1'
#
loop_
_entity.id
_entity.type
_entity.pdbx_description
1 polymer ?
#
loop_
_entity_poly.entity_id
_entity_poly.type
_entity_poly.pdbx_seq_one_letter_code
_entity_poly.pdbx_strand_id
1 'polypeptide(L)'
;MTYHKVITAIANAWEQQFGEPMPITGYTPTDRFKSVLELLKSKLQSRTDFQGIAEQLDIPTPDSAEDLIAEVSGNDVEMARIQDMDDLTPNQVKQAIYEVAAEMASNDELVDVPMNIFLRNALKRIGVSASIELRMNVGANRHFPRLIQWLRECEAETDWGDDGRGIRIKNASGRGRVAEHPVDPKTLKVTINRAFL
;
A
#
# COMPACT_ATOMS: atom_id res chain seq x y z
N MET A 1 7.53 -9.64 -7.33
CA MET A 1 7.70 -9.37 -8.79
C MET A 1 7.04 -8.02 -9.14
N THR A 2 6.94 -7.58 -10.40
CA THR A 2 6.20 -6.34 -10.78
C THR A 2 5.14 -6.73 -11.81
N TYR A 3 3.95 -6.10 -11.85
CA TYR A 3 2.84 -6.49 -12.74
C TYR A 3 3.29 -6.67 -14.19
N HIS A 4 4.17 -5.79 -14.66
CA HIS A 4 4.76 -5.87 -15.98
C HIS A 4 5.49 -7.20 -16.23
N LYS A 5 6.30 -7.69 -15.29
CA LYS A 5 7.04 -8.96 -15.44
C LYS A 5 6.09 -10.15 -15.49
N VAL A 6 5.05 -10.16 -14.65
CA VAL A 6 4.05 -11.23 -14.62
C VAL A 6 3.22 -11.23 -15.90
N ILE A 7 2.74 -10.07 -16.34
CA ILE A 7 2.01 -9.89 -17.61
C ILE A 7 2.88 -10.37 -18.79
N THR A 8 4.15 -9.99 -18.84
CA THR A 8 5.07 -10.44 -19.89
C THR A 8 5.30 -11.95 -19.86
N ALA A 9 5.47 -12.55 -18.67
CA ALA A 9 5.63 -13.99 -18.54
C ALA A 9 4.38 -14.75 -19.04
N ILE A 10 3.18 -14.31 -18.64
CA ILE A 10 1.92 -14.92 -19.09
C ILE A 10 1.72 -14.72 -20.60
N ALA A 11 2.00 -13.53 -21.14
CA ALA A 11 1.87 -13.26 -22.56
C ALA A 11 2.82 -14.14 -23.40
N ASN A 12 4.04 -14.38 -22.92
CA ASN A 12 4.97 -15.29 -23.57
C ASN A 12 4.49 -16.74 -23.52
N ALA A 13 4.01 -17.20 -22.36
CA ALA A 13 3.43 -18.54 -22.21
C ALA A 13 2.21 -18.73 -23.12
N TRP A 14 1.36 -17.70 -23.23
CA TRP A 14 0.21 -17.67 -24.12
C TRP A 14 0.61 -17.78 -25.59
N GLU A 15 1.57 -16.98 -26.04
CA GLU A 15 2.05 -17.00 -27.44
C GLU A 15 2.66 -18.36 -27.79
N GLN A 16 3.39 -18.98 -26.87
CA GLN A 16 3.95 -20.32 -27.07
C GLN A 16 2.88 -21.42 -27.12
N GLN A 17 1.83 -21.31 -26.29
CA GLN A 17 0.75 -22.30 -26.24
C GLN A 17 -0.23 -22.18 -27.42
N PHE A 18 -0.59 -20.95 -27.80
CA PHE A 18 -1.66 -20.69 -28.77
C PHE A 18 -1.17 -20.15 -30.12
N GLY A 19 0.12 -19.80 -30.25
CA GLY A 19 0.70 -19.29 -31.49
C GLY A 19 0.24 -17.88 -31.88
N GLU A 20 -0.40 -17.15 -30.97
CA GLU A 20 -0.91 -15.80 -31.20
C GLU A 20 -0.56 -14.86 -30.03
N PRO A 21 -0.33 -13.56 -30.30
CA PRO A 21 -0.05 -12.60 -29.24
C PRO A 21 -1.29 -12.36 -28.37
N MET A 22 -1.09 -12.26 -27.06
CA MET A 22 -2.18 -12.03 -26.11
C MET A 22 -2.75 -10.62 -26.24
N PRO A 23 -4.08 -10.43 -26.44
CA PRO A 23 -4.69 -9.12 -26.63
C PRO A 23 -4.89 -8.39 -25.28
N ILE A 24 -3.79 -7.91 -24.69
CA ILE A 24 -3.81 -7.18 -23.41
C ILE A 24 -4.45 -5.80 -23.60
N THR A 25 -5.44 -5.47 -22.78
CA THR A 25 -6.14 -4.17 -22.81
C THR A 25 -6.05 -3.47 -21.46
N GLY A 26 -6.14 -2.13 -21.45
CA GLY A 26 -6.14 -1.34 -20.21
C GLY A 26 -5.03 -0.27 -20.12
N TYR A 27 -5.34 0.79 -19.38
CA TYR A 27 -4.47 1.97 -19.24
C TYR A 27 -3.53 1.88 -18.03
N THR A 28 -3.95 1.17 -16.97
CA THR A 28 -3.14 0.97 -15.76
C THR A 28 -2.57 -0.45 -15.69
N PRO A 29 -1.48 -0.69 -14.94
CA PRO A 29 -0.92 -2.04 -14.75
C PRO A 29 -1.92 -3.04 -14.18
N THR A 30 -2.79 -2.60 -13.26
CA THR A 30 -3.83 -3.43 -12.64
C THR A 30 -4.92 -3.80 -13.64
N ASP A 31 -5.37 -2.86 -14.48
CA ASP A 31 -6.37 -3.15 -15.52
C ASP A 31 -5.84 -4.16 -16.54
N ARG A 32 -4.57 -4.00 -16.93
CA ARG A 32 -3.90 -4.93 -17.84
C ARG A 32 -3.81 -6.33 -17.26
N PHE A 33 -3.48 -6.44 -15.98
CA PHE A 33 -3.43 -7.73 -15.30
C PHE A 33 -4.81 -8.39 -15.21
N LYS A 34 -5.85 -7.63 -14.86
CA LYS A 34 -7.25 -8.13 -14.90
C LYS A 34 -7.65 -8.60 -16.29
N SER A 35 -7.31 -7.85 -17.34
CA SER A 35 -7.58 -8.27 -18.73
C SER A 35 -6.92 -9.60 -19.08
N VAL A 36 -5.70 -9.84 -18.57
CA VAL A 36 -4.96 -11.09 -18.76
C VAL A 36 -5.65 -12.25 -18.06
N LEU A 37 -6.09 -12.06 -16.81
CA LEU A 37 -6.81 -13.11 -16.06
C LEU A 37 -8.14 -13.49 -16.71
N GLU A 38 -8.92 -12.50 -17.16
CA GLU A 38 -10.19 -12.75 -17.86
C GLU A 38 -9.96 -13.52 -19.18
N LEU A 39 -8.90 -13.17 -19.91
CA LEU A 39 -8.51 -13.90 -21.12
C LEU A 39 -8.12 -15.34 -20.81
N LEU A 40 -7.30 -15.58 -19.79
CA LEU A 40 -6.96 -16.93 -19.33
C LEU A 40 -8.22 -17.71 -18.99
N LYS A 41 -9.12 -17.13 -18.18
CA LYS A 41 -10.39 -17.77 -17.80
C LYS A 41 -11.26 -18.13 -19.00
N SER A 42 -11.31 -17.25 -20.01
CA SER A 42 -12.12 -17.49 -21.21
C SER A 42 -11.53 -18.56 -22.14
N LYS A 43 -10.19 -18.64 -22.23
CA LYS A 43 -9.48 -19.46 -23.23
C LYS A 43 -9.07 -20.83 -22.70
N LEU A 44 -8.81 -20.95 -21.40
CA LEU A 44 -8.42 -22.20 -20.74
C LEU A 44 -9.63 -23.11 -20.52
N GLN A 45 -10.15 -23.66 -21.61
CA GLN A 45 -11.33 -24.54 -21.61
C GLN A 45 -10.96 -26.03 -21.51
N SER A 46 -9.69 -26.38 -21.76
CA SER A 46 -9.23 -27.77 -21.73
C SER A 46 -8.05 -27.99 -20.78
N ARG A 47 -7.91 -29.24 -20.32
CA ARG A 47 -6.80 -29.66 -19.45
C ARG A 47 -5.44 -29.43 -20.07
N THR A 48 -5.34 -29.62 -21.38
CA THR A 48 -4.10 -29.41 -22.12
C THR A 48 -3.69 -27.94 -22.12
N ASP A 49 -4.65 -27.02 -22.17
CA ASP A 49 -4.38 -25.59 -22.24
C ASP A 49 -3.78 -25.06 -20.92
N PHE A 50 -4.39 -25.39 -19.78
CA PHE A 50 -3.91 -24.86 -18.50
C PHE A 50 -2.65 -25.57 -18.01
N GLN A 51 -2.45 -26.85 -18.37
CA GLN A 51 -1.19 -27.54 -18.07
C GLN A 51 -0.02 -26.98 -18.90
N GLY A 52 -0.24 -26.67 -20.19
CA GLY A 52 0.78 -26.08 -21.04
C GLY A 52 1.23 -24.69 -20.54
N ILE A 53 0.29 -23.84 -20.12
CA ILE A 53 0.64 -22.55 -19.52
C ILE A 53 1.35 -22.72 -18.17
N ALA A 54 0.91 -23.66 -17.32
CA ALA A 54 1.54 -23.91 -16.03
C ALA A 54 3.01 -24.35 -16.19
N GLU A 55 3.29 -25.25 -17.14
CA GLU A 55 4.65 -25.72 -17.44
C GLU A 55 5.57 -24.57 -17.88
N GLN A 56 5.08 -23.66 -18.71
CA GLN A 56 5.85 -22.50 -19.17
C GLN A 56 6.10 -21.46 -18.06
N LEU A 57 5.23 -21.42 -17.05
CA LEU A 57 5.34 -20.50 -15.92
C LEU A 57 6.04 -21.14 -14.71
N ASP A 58 6.51 -22.38 -14.81
CA ASP A 58 7.11 -23.17 -13.72
C ASP A 58 6.18 -23.29 -12.49
N ILE A 59 4.88 -23.42 -12.77
CA ILE A 59 3.82 -23.54 -11.77
C ILE A 59 3.54 -25.04 -11.52
N PRO A 60 3.43 -25.50 -10.25
CA PRO A 60 3.04 -26.87 -9.94
C PRO A 60 1.74 -27.25 -10.65
N THR A 61 1.70 -28.46 -11.23
CA THR A 61 0.63 -28.91 -12.12
C THR A 61 -0.76 -28.65 -11.53
N PRO A 62 -1.51 -27.66 -12.06
CA PRO A 62 -2.80 -27.30 -11.50
C PRO A 62 -3.84 -28.36 -11.89
N ASP A 63 -4.76 -28.65 -10.97
CA ASP A 63 -5.84 -29.63 -11.19
C ASP A 63 -6.97 -29.04 -12.06
N SER A 64 -7.08 -27.71 -12.10
CA SER A 64 -8.05 -26.98 -12.90
C SER A 64 -7.51 -25.63 -13.43
N ALA A 65 -8.20 -25.03 -14.40
CA ALA A 65 -7.92 -23.67 -14.84
C ALA A 65 -8.11 -22.65 -13.70
N GLU A 66 -9.03 -22.91 -12.78
CA GLU A 66 -9.25 -22.08 -11.59
C GLU A 66 -8.07 -22.15 -10.63
N ASP A 67 -7.44 -23.32 -10.47
CA ASP A 67 -6.23 -23.48 -9.64
C ASP A 67 -5.03 -22.76 -10.26
N LEU A 68 -4.86 -22.85 -11.58
CA LEU A 68 -3.83 -22.07 -12.29
C LEU A 68 -4.05 -20.57 -12.10
N ILE A 69 -5.29 -20.12 -12.30
CA ILE A 69 -5.66 -18.71 -12.10
C ILE A 69 -5.45 -18.34 -10.64
N ALA A 70 -5.76 -19.20 -9.67
CA ALA A 70 -5.55 -18.94 -8.25
C ALA A 70 -4.07 -18.89 -7.87
N GLU A 71 -3.19 -19.59 -8.56
CA GLU A 71 -1.74 -19.55 -8.32
C GLU A 71 -1.09 -18.31 -8.98
N VAL A 72 -1.50 -18.01 -10.21
CA VAL A 72 -1.14 -16.77 -10.92
C VAL A 72 -1.71 -15.55 -10.20
N SER A 73 -2.93 -15.66 -9.67
CA SER A 73 -3.60 -14.64 -8.84
C SER A 73 -3.20 -14.73 -7.37
N GLY A 74 -2.54 -15.80 -6.91
CA GLY A 74 -1.96 -15.89 -5.58
C GLY A 74 -0.76 -14.95 -5.46
N ASN A 75 -0.03 -14.81 -6.56
CA ASN A 75 0.91 -13.70 -6.77
C ASN A 75 0.19 -12.33 -6.85
N ASP A 76 -1.09 -12.30 -7.24
CA ASP A 76 -1.98 -11.13 -7.13
C ASP A 76 -2.52 -10.95 -5.71
N VAL A 77 -2.58 -11.96 -4.84
CA VAL A 77 -2.85 -11.74 -3.41
C VAL A 77 -1.64 -11.09 -2.75
N GLU A 78 -0.41 -11.39 -3.17
CA GLU A 78 0.77 -10.61 -2.74
C GLU A 78 0.85 -9.22 -3.40
N MET A 79 0.34 -9.03 -4.62
CA MET A 79 0.46 -7.76 -5.37
C MET A 79 -0.75 -6.82 -5.27
N ALA A 80 -1.97 -7.33 -5.09
CA ALA A 80 -3.19 -6.62 -4.71
C ALA A 80 -3.20 -6.24 -3.22
N ARG A 81 -2.28 -6.85 -2.44
CA ARG A 81 -1.85 -6.34 -1.13
C ARG A 81 -1.08 -5.01 -1.23
N ILE A 82 -0.78 -4.49 -2.42
CA ILE A 82 -0.31 -3.10 -2.56
C ILE A 82 -1.53 -2.20 -2.78
N GLN A 83 -2.14 -1.77 -1.67
CA GLN A 83 -3.23 -0.79 -1.69
C GLN A 83 -2.68 0.61 -2.02
N ASP A 84 -3.36 1.35 -2.90
CA ASP A 84 -3.16 2.80 -2.97
C ASP A 84 -3.77 3.40 -1.68
N MET A 85 -3.29 4.56 -1.30
CA MET A 85 -3.68 5.23 -0.09
C MET A 85 -5.18 5.58 -0.07
N ASP A 86 -5.79 5.77 -1.24
CA ASP A 86 -7.22 6.04 -1.38
C ASP A 86 -8.10 4.81 -1.09
N ASP A 87 -7.52 3.60 -1.05
CA ASP A 87 -8.21 2.36 -0.69
C ASP A 87 -8.25 2.12 0.83
N LEU A 88 -7.53 2.93 1.62
CA LEU A 88 -7.49 2.83 3.06
C LEU A 88 -8.65 3.61 3.70
N THR A 89 -9.35 2.96 4.64
CA THR A 89 -10.38 3.66 5.41
C THR A 89 -9.74 4.63 6.42
N PRO A 90 -10.38 5.78 6.72
CA PRO A 90 -9.86 6.71 7.71
C PRO A 90 -9.56 6.06 9.06
N ASN A 91 -10.42 5.14 9.51
CA ASN A 91 -10.23 4.46 10.80
C ASN A 91 -8.97 3.59 10.84
N GLN A 92 -8.66 2.87 9.77
CA GLN A 92 -7.43 2.07 9.68
C GLN A 92 -6.18 2.94 9.80
N VAL A 93 -6.17 4.10 9.11
CA VAL A 93 -5.05 5.02 9.13
C VAL A 93 -4.89 5.68 10.50
N LYS A 94 -5.98 6.19 11.08
CA LYS A 94 -5.98 6.85 12.39
C LYS A 94 -5.56 5.90 13.50
N GLN A 95 -6.08 4.67 13.51
CA GLN A 95 -5.68 3.66 14.48
C GLN A 95 -4.18 3.38 14.42
N ALA A 96 -3.62 3.20 13.22
CA ALA A 96 -2.18 3.00 13.06
C ALA A 96 -1.35 4.22 13.51
N ILE A 97 -1.86 5.45 13.29
CA ILE A 97 -1.24 6.69 13.79
C ILE A 97 -1.19 6.69 15.32
N TYR A 98 -2.30 6.38 16.00
CA TYR A 98 -2.35 6.34 17.47
C TYR A 98 -1.46 5.25 18.05
N GLU A 99 -1.47 4.05 17.46
CA GLU A 99 -0.61 2.95 17.89
C GLU A 99 0.87 3.29 17.73
N VAL A 100 1.27 3.89 16.60
CA VAL A 100 2.67 4.31 16.39
C VAL A 100 3.05 5.46 17.31
N ALA A 101 2.13 6.39 17.58
CA ALA A 101 2.36 7.45 18.55
C ALA A 101 2.60 6.86 19.96
N ALA A 102 1.79 5.89 20.36
CA ALA A 102 1.95 5.20 21.64
C ALA A 102 3.21 4.34 21.70
N GLU A 103 3.66 3.74 20.60
CA GLU A 103 4.94 2.99 20.56
C GLU A 103 6.16 3.89 20.64
N MET A 104 6.10 5.07 20.00
CA MET A 104 7.23 6.01 19.95
C MET A 104 7.36 6.88 21.21
N ALA A 105 6.29 7.05 21.97
CA ALA A 105 6.32 7.75 23.24
C ALA A 105 6.56 6.77 24.39
N SER A 106 7.82 6.66 24.82
CA SER A 106 8.24 5.67 25.83
C SER A 106 7.78 5.98 27.25
N ASN A 107 7.37 7.22 27.55
CA ASN A 107 6.96 7.74 28.88
C ASN A 107 5.97 8.91 28.72
N ASP A 108 5.47 9.50 29.81
CA ASP A 108 4.67 10.75 29.83
C ASP A 108 5.48 12.00 29.40
N GLU A 109 6.65 11.80 28.79
CA GLU A 109 7.50 12.85 28.26
C GLU A 109 7.16 13.15 26.80
N LEU A 110 7.60 14.34 26.39
CA LEU A 110 7.38 14.85 25.06
C LEU A 110 8.43 14.36 24.09
N VAL A 111 7.98 13.68 23.04
CA VAL A 111 8.86 13.13 22.01
C VAL A 111 8.63 13.85 20.69
N ASP A 112 9.69 14.45 20.16
CA ASP A 112 9.71 15.01 18.81
C ASP A 112 10.24 13.97 17.82
N VAL A 113 9.41 13.57 16.87
CA VAL A 113 9.75 12.57 15.84
C VAL A 113 9.76 13.23 14.46
N PRO A 114 10.80 13.04 13.63
CA PRO A 114 10.77 13.47 12.23
C PRO A 114 9.56 12.88 11.49
N MET A 115 8.81 13.71 10.77
CA MET A 115 7.53 13.31 10.16
C MET A 115 7.69 12.16 9.16
N ASN A 116 8.78 12.14 8.39
CA ASN A 116 9.08 11.06 7.46
C ASN A 116 9.29 9.70 8.15
N ILE A 117 9.86 9.70 9.37
CA ILE A 117 10.05 8.50 10.18
C ILE A 117 8.70 8.08 10.77
N PHE A 118 7.96 9.03 11.34
CA PHE A 118 6.65 8.78 11.93
C PHE A 118 5.68 8.13 10.92
N LEU A 119 5.47 8.79 9.78
CA LEU A 119 4.57 8.30 8.74
C LEU A 119 5.02 6.96 8.15
N ARG A 120 6.34 6.72 8.02
CA ARG A 120 6.83 5.43 7.53
C ARG A 120 6.46 4.29 8.48
N ASN A 121 6.54 4.53 9.79
CA ASN A 121 6.14 3.53 10.77
C ASN A 121 4.61 3.36 10.80
N ALA A 122 3.83 4.44 10.70
CA ALA A 122 2.38 4.36 10.58
C ALA A 122 1.96 3.52 9.37
N LEU A 123 2.55 3.77 8.19
CA LEU A 123 2.30 2.96 7.00
C LEU A 123 2.72 1.51 7.19
N LYS A 124 3.91 1.25 7.78
CA LYS A 124 4.34 -0.13 8.07
C LYS A 124 3.33 -0.84 8.97
N ARG A 125 2.79 -0.15 9.98
CA ARG A 125 1.78 -0.69 10.89
C ARG A 125 0.46 -1.00 10.18
N ILE A 126 -0.03 -0.13 9.30
CA ILE A 126 -1.19 -0.42 8.46
C ILE A 126 -0.96 -1.69 7.65
N GLY A 127 0.24 -1.82 7.06
CA GLY A 127 0.63 -3.02 6.32
C GLY A 127 0.51 -4.30 7.15
N VAL A 128 1.04 -4.27 8.38
CA VAL A 128 0.94 -5.40 9.31
C VAL A 128 -0.52 -5.68 9.72
N SER A 129 -1.27 -4.67 10.16
CA SER A 129 -2.62 -4.84 10.68
C SER A 129 -3.64 -5.30 9.63
N ALA A 130 -3.48 -4.85 8.37
CA ALA A 130 -4.35 -5.27 7.27
C ALA A 130 -3.80 -6.50 6.53
N SER A 131 -2.65 -7.06 6.92
CA SER A 131 -1.95 -8.13 6.19
C SER A 131 -1.68 -7.77 4.72
N ILE A 132 -1.29 -6.52 4.47
CA ILE A 132 -1.03 -5.94 3.15
C ILE A 132 0.42 -5.47 3.02
N GLU A 133 1.01 -5.62 1.83
CA GLU A 133 2.35 -5.13 1.50
C GLU A 133 2.25 -3.73 0.91
N LEU A 134 2.41 -2.70 1.74
CA LEU A 134 2.36 -1.32 1.26
C LEU A 134 3.68 -0.92 0.57
N ARG A 135 3.62 -0.63 -0.74
CA ARG A 135 4.70 0.05 -1.48
C ARG A 135 4.57 1.58 -1.46
N MET A 136 4.04 2.14 -0.38
CA MET A 136 3.93 3.59 -0.24
C MET A 136 5.27 4.18 0.23
N ASN A 137 5.86 5.02 -0.61
CA ASN A 137 7.01 5.82 -0.21
C ASN A 137 6.53 7.06 0.57
N VAL A 138 7.21 7.40 1.66
CA VAL A 138 7.00 8.67 2.37
C VAL A 138 8.01 9.69 1.86
N GLY A 139 7.52 10.71 1.15
CA GLY A 139 8.32 11.78 0.57
C GLY A 139 7.44 12.87 -0.03
N ALA A 140 8.04 13.82 -0.75
CA ALA A 140 7.31 14.85 -1.50
C ALA A 140 6.64 14.22 -2.74
N ASN A 141 5.52 13.53 -2.52
CA ASN A 141 4.80 12.78 -3.54
C ASN A 141 3.28 12.98 -3.38
N ARG A 142 2.52 12.38 -4.30
CA ARG A 142 1.06 12.48 -4.35
C ARG A 142 0.34 11.98 -3.09
N HIS A 143 0.99 11.14 -2.29
CA HIS A 143 0.37 10.51 -1.12
C HIS A 143 0.47 11.40 0.14
N PHE A 144 1.52 12.19 0.24
CA PHE A 144 1.77 13.00 1.44
C PHE A 144 0.63 13.98 1.82
N PRO A 145 -0.03 14.69 0.88
CA PRO A 145 -1.16 15.57 1.20
C PRO A 145 -2.33 14.89 1.92
N ARG A 146 -2.58 13.61 1.65
CA ARG A 146 -3.65 12.87 2.31
C ARG A 146 -3.22 12.35 3.68
N LEU A 147 -1.99 11.86 3.79
CA LEU A 147 -1.43 11.44 5.08
C LEU A 147 -1.41 12.58 6.09
N ILE A 148 -1.05 13.79 5.65
CA ILE A 148 -1.08 14.97 6.52
C ILE A 148 -2.50 15.38 6.88
N GLN A 149 -3.48 15.19 6.00
CA GLN A 149 -4.89 15.43 6.30
C GLN A 149 -5.36 14.55 7.45
N TRP A 150 -5.15 13.22 7.38
CA TRP A 150 -5.54 12.33 8.46
C TRP A 150 -4.79 12.61 9.77
N LEU A 151 -3.51 12.96 9.69
CA LEU A 151 -2.74 13.34 10.88
C LEU A 151 -3.28 14.62 11.54
N ARG A 152 -3.77 15.59 10.75
CA ARG A 152 -4.46 16.77 11.28
C ARG A 152 -5.80 16.43 11.92
N GLU A 153 -6.53 15.46 11.38
CA GLU A 153 -7.74 14.95 12.03
C GLU A 153 -7.39 14.32 13.38
N CYS A 154 -6.32 13.52 13.47
CA CYS A 154 -5.84 12.99 14.76
C CYS A 154 -5.39 14.09 15.73
N GLU A 155 -4.68 15.12 15.24
CA GLU A 155 -4.30 16.29 16.04
C GLU A 155 -5.53 17.03 16.58
N ALA A 156 -6.58 17.18 15.77
CA ALA A 156 -7.84 17.80 16.20
C ALA A 156 -8.64 16.91 17.19
N GLU A 157 -8.59 15.59 17.04
CA GLU A 157 -9.24 14.63 17.94
C GLU A 157 -8.52 14.51 19.29
N THR A 158 -7.23 14.84 19.34
CA THR A 158 -6.40 14.79 20.55
C THR A 158 -6.15 16.16 21.17
N ASP A 159 -6.99 17.15 20.84
CA ASP A 159 -6.85 18.51 21.36
C ASP A 159 -7.35 18.61 22.81
N TRP A 160 -6.42 18.90 23.71
CA TRP A 160 -6.70 19.28 25.09
C TRP A 160 -6.09 20.68 25.26
N GLY A 161 -6.87 21.64 25.73
CA GLY A 161 -6.53 23.07 25.69
C GLY A 161 -5.25 23.51 26.43
N ASP A 162 -4.97 24.81 26.26
CA ASP A 162 -3.86 25.70 26.68
C ASP A 162 -2.42 25.18 26.79
N ASP A 163 -2.17 23.93 27.18
CA ASP A 163 -0.86 23.28 27.18
C ASP A 163 -0.85 21.81 26.68
N GLY A 164 -1.99 21.25 26.25
CA GLY A 164 -2.12 19.81 25.94
C GLY A 164 -1.35 19.32 24.71
N ARG A 165 -0.91 18.05 24.77
CA ARG A 165 -0.09 17.42 23.73
C ARG A 165 -0.40 15.92 23.63
N GLY A 166 -1.30 15.53 22.73
CA GLY A 166 -1.48 14.14 22.29
C GLY A 166 -0.67 13.88 21.02
N ILE A 167 -1.04 14.53 19.91
CA ILE A 167 -0.26 14.57 18.67
C ILE A 167 -0.25 16.02 18.18
N ARG A 168 0.93 16.56 17.84
CA ARG A 168 1.03 17.93 17.30
C ARG A 168 1.99 18.03 16.13
N ILE A 169 1.54 18.63 15.04
CA ILE A 169 2.35 18.83 13.84
C ILE A 169 3.13 20.14 13.98
N LYS A 170 4.45 20.09 13.75
CA LYS A 170 5.34 21.27 13.80
C LYS A 170 6.27 21.31 12.60
N ASN A 171 6.78 22.49 12.28
CA ASN A 171 7.94 22.62 11.41
C ASN A 171 9.14 21.89 12.04
N ALA A 172 10.02 21.33 11.22
CA ALA A 172 11.23 20.64 11.69
C ALA A 172 12.10 21.56 12.57
N SER A 173 12.14 22.86 12.28
CA SER A 173 12.81 23.89 13.09
C SER A 173 12.15 24.13 14.46
N GLY A 174 10.93 23.64 14.68
CA GLY A 174 10.12 23.89 15.87
C GLY A 174 9.54 25.30 15.96
N ARG A 175 9.74 26.16 14.95
CA ARG A 175 9.33 27.57 14.96
C ARG A 175 8.33 27.87 13.86
N GLY A 176 7.47 28.86 14.12
CA GLY A 176 6.50 29.38 13.15
C GLY A 176 5.29 28.45 12.95
N ARG A 177 4.34 28.93 12.16
CA ARG A 177 3.16 28.17 11.78
C ARG A 177 3.52 27.13 10.71
N VAL A 178 2.91 25.96 10.78
CA VAL A 178 3.00 24.95 9.73
C VAL A 178 2.20 25.45 8.53
N ALA A 179 2.73 25.28 7.32
CA ALA A 179 2.02 25.64 6.10
C ALA A 179 0.68 24.88 5.99
N GLU A 180 -0.35 25.51 5.43
CA GLU A 180 -1.65 24.87 5.24
C GLU A 180 -1.56 23.63 4.35
N HIS A 181 -0.72 23.65 3.32
CA HIS A 181 -0.47 22.50 2.45
C HIS A 181 1.04 22.24 2.37
N PRO A 182 1.62 21.52 3.36
CA PRO A 182 3.04 21.19 3.31
C PRO A 182 3.30 20.18 2.20
N VAL A 183 4.41 20.34 1.49
CA VAL A 183 4.73 19.55 0.29
C VAL A 183 5.78 18.47 0.53
N ASP A 184 6.56 18.57 1.61
CA ASP A 184 7.62 17.60 1.93
C ASP A 184 7.60 17.22 3.43
N PRO A 185 7.45 15.93 3.78
CA PRO A 185 7.51 15.48 5.16
C PRO A 185 8.82 15.83 5.86
N LYS A 186 9.95 15.96 5.16
CA LYS A 186 11.24 16.31 5.79
C LYS A 186 11.25 17.71 6.43
N THR A 187 10.31 18.56 6.05
CA THR A 187 10.18 19.91 6.60
C THR A 187 9.39 19.94 7.91
N LEU A 188 8.86 18.80 8.36
CA LEU A 188 7.96 18.70 9.51
C LEU A 188 8.46 17.67 10.54
N LYS A 189 7.91 17.78 11.74
CA LYS A 189 8.00 16.80 12.82
C LYS A 189 6.66 16.66 13.54
N VAL A 190 6.50 15.56 14.25
CA VAL A 190 5.35 15.29 15.12
C VAL A 190 5.85 15.33 16.56
N THR A 191 5.25 16.16 17.40
CA THR A 191 5.41 16.11 18.85
C THR A 191 4.33 15.18 19.40
N ILE A 192 4.71 14.20 20.19
CA ILE A 192 3.80 13.23 20.82
C ILE A 192 3.93 13.39 22.33
N ASN A 193 2.81 13.32 23.06
CA ASN A 193 2.84 13.06 24.49
C ASN A 193 1.78 12.03 24.86
N ARG A 194 2.28 10.97 25.50
CA ARG A 194 1.53 9.74 25.77
C ARG A 194 0.34 9.95 26.69
N ALA A 195 0.40 10.92 27.60
CA ALA A 195 -0.64 11.15 28.59
C ALA A 195 -1.98 11.61 27.98
N PHE A 196 -1.99 11.94 26.68
CA PHE A 196 -3.15 12.46 25.94
C PHE A 196 -3.41 11.68 24.63
N LEU A 197 -2.91 10.44 24.52
CA LEU A 197 -3.18 9.52 23.41
C LEU A 197 -4.34 8.57 23.70
#